data_AF-A0A4U0FGA5-F1
#
_entry.id   AF-A0A4U0FGA5-F1
#
_cell.length_a   1.000
_cell.length_b   1.000
_cell.length_c   1.000
_cell.angle_alpha   90.00
_cell.angle_beta   90.00
_cell.angle_gamma   90.00
#
_symmetry.space_group_name_H-M   'P 1'
#
loop_
_entity.id
_entity.type
_entity.pdbx_description
1 polymer ?
#
loop_
_entity_poly.entity_id
_entity_poly.type
_entity_poly.pdbx_seq_one_letter_code
_entity_poly.pdbx_strand_id
1 'polypeptide(L)'
;MKNYRQWLQKLKRNKWVSVLKRYKVLQIVVPAAVIAFVYWQGRHEIRRIDWASTLHFIRSITPINMAWLILFSLVAVAVISGYDFIIRRHFRLPIGPWATFRYSWIANTSNSVIGFAGIAGASLRTILYRKRGIPMPTIAASLAYLSTITITGLSLLAWAGILGILPIQGVLNAHPWTRYIVWADALFLPAFIIVQRTRWFAKWFNRDRGLLDWGTIGVSIGVSLLEWLLAGITFWLISTYFLPGITVREALGIYTVAVVTGLVSMAPGGIGGFDLTALLGLGLLGYDPVKTAAVLVLFRLFYYIVPWVIGLVMAAFEFAKDRFAGSARVDGVEPVLNRWQKIWQRPGQWENAGEIGAWALGKLVFAGGFVLLLSAATPRLLYRLRIADAYLPQPFMQWSHFLSVIVGFMLIILSWGISHRLERAYWSSVILLVSGAVFTFAKAFDFEEALFLLIVLVLLWISRGEFHRSAVRITRRDVAAWGLSTLTVLLVYIGIATGTVPRIFHHLPPEIRASSWMNPTRHAITAVAALAVSWFLVSLLLILRKR
;
A
#
# COMPACT_ATOMS: atom_id res chain seq x y z
N MET A 1 -4.94 8.87 -49.35
CA MET A 1 -5.92 8.56 -48.26
C MET A 1 -6.49 7.12 -48.28
N LYS A 2 -6.60 6.41 -49.42
CA LYS A 2 -7.09 5.01 -49.47
C LYS A 2 -6.18 3.99 -48.75
N ASN A 3 -4.85 4.15 -48.81
CA ASN A 3 -3.89 3.22 -48.19
C ASN A 3 -3.89 3.25 -46.64
N TYR A 4 -4.18 4.38 -46.02
CA TYR A 4 -4.22 4.49 -44.55
C TYR A 4 -5.41 3.73 -43.94
N ARG A 5 -6.58 3.79 -44.60
CA ARG A 5 -7.77 3.02 -44.20
C ARG A 5 -7.58 1.51 -44.36
N GLN A 6 -6.88 1.07 -45.41
CA GLN A 6 -6.57 -0.36 -45.61
C GLN A 6 -5.55 -0.88 -44.59
N TRP A 7 -4.57 -0.06 -44.18
CA TRP A 7 -3.62 -0.42 -43.12
C TRP A 7 -4.31 -0.58 -41.75
N LEU A 8 -5.24 0.32 -41.41
CA LEU A 8 -6.08 0.21 -40.21
C LEU A 8 -7.03 -1.00 -40.22
N GLN A 9 -7.53 -1.39 -41.40
CA GLN A 9 -8.36 -2.60 -41.55
C GLN A 9 -7.54 -3.89 -41.38
N LYS A 10 -6.27 -3.94 -41.84
CA LYS A 10 -5.36 -5.07 -41.59
C LYS A 10 -5.04 -5.24 -40.10
N LEU A 11 -4.84 -4.14 -39.35
CA LEU A 11 -4.63 -4.18 -37.89
C LEU A 11 -5.86 -4.68 -37.11
N LYS A 12 -7.08 -4.33 -37.55
CA LYS A 12 -8.32 -4.89 -36.99
C LYS A 12 -8.51 -6.37 -37.29
N ARG A 13 -7.87 -6.91 -38.34
CA ARG A 13 -7.95 -8.31 -38.78
C ARG A 13 -6.87 -9.21 -38.17
N ASN A 14 -6.02 -8.72 -37.27
CA ASN A 14 -5.16 -9.58 -36.48
C ASN A 14 -5.96 -10.16 -35.30
N LYS A 15 -6.32 -11.45 -35.38
CA LYS A 15 -6.94 -12.24 -34.31
C LYS A 15 -6.22 -12.07 -32.95
N TRP A 16 -4.90 -11.85 -32.96
CA TRP A 16 -4.11 -11.60 -31.76
C TRP A 16 -4.48 -10.30 -31.02
N VAL A 17 -4.74 -9.21 -31.74
CA VAL A 17 -5.10 -7.90 -31.13
C VAL A 17 -6.50 -7.95 -30.53
N SER A 18 -7.43 -8.67 -31.18
CA SER A 18 -8.77 -8.89 -30.63
C SER A 18 -8.75 -9.86 -29.45
N VAL A 19 -7.91 -10.90 -29.44
CA VAL A 19 -7.71 -11.81 -28.29
C VAL A 19 -7.04 -11.09 -27.11
N LEU A 20 -6.00 -10.30 -27.34
CA LEU A 20 -5.34 -9.46 -26.31
C LEU A 20 -6.31 -8.47 -25.66
N LYS A 21 -7.22 -7.87 -26.45
CA LYS A 21 -8.30 -7.02 -25.92
C LYS A 21 -9.42 -7.81 -25.22
N ARG A 22 -9.76 -9.02 -25.70
CA ARG A 22 -10.85 -9.85 -25.16
C ARG A 22 -10.54 -10.44 -23.79
N TYR A 23 -9.26 -10.67 -23.48
CA TYR A 23 -8.82 -11.23 -22.19
C TYR A 23 -8.22 -10.20 -21.21
N LYS A 24 -8.31 -8.89 -21.49
CA LYS A 24 -7.66 -7.83 -20.67
C LYS A 24 -6.16 -8.08 -20.44
N VAL A 25 -5.50 -8.84 -21.31
CA VAL A 25 -4.10 -9.29 -21.12
C VAL A 25 -3.17 -8.09 -21.04
N LEU A 26 -3.36 -7.07 -21.88
CA LEU A 26 -2.60 -5.80 -21.80
C LEU A 26 -2.73 -5.08 -20.44
N GLN A 27 -3.85 -5.21 -19.72
CA GLN A 27 -4.05 -4.57 -18.42
C GLN A 27 -3.35 -5.29 -17.27
N ILE A 28 -3.00 -6.56 -17.44
CA ILE A 28 -2.23 -7.36 -16.48
C ILE A 28 -0.75 -7.38 -16.89
N VAL A 29 -0.48 -7.53 -18.19
CA VAL A 29 0.86 -7.63 -18.76
C VAL A 29 1.63 -6.32 -18.63
N VAL A 30 1.02 -5.15 -18.79
CA VAL A 30 1.75 -3.88 -18.62
C VAL A 30 2.22 -3.69 -17.16
N PRO A 31 1.35 -3.78 -16.13
CA PRO A 31 1.81 -3.74 -14.74
C PRO A 31 2.75 -4.89 -14.38
N ALA A 32 2.49 -6.11 -14.87
CA ALA A 32 3.36 -7.26 -14.61
C ALA A 32 4.74 -7.10 -15.27
N ALA A 33 4.81 -6.52 -16.48
CA ALA A 33 6.07 -6.21 -17.16
C ALA A 33 6.83 -5.09 -16.46
N VAL A 34 6.14 -4.06 -15.96
CA VAL A 34 6.74 -3.01 -15.13
C VAL A 34 7.29 -3.60 -13.83
N ILE A 35 6.52 -4.44 -13.12
CA ILE A 35 6.98 -5.12 -11.89
C ILE A 35 8.15 -6.05 -12.19
N ALA A 36 8.10 -6.80 -13.30
CA ALA A 36 9.19 -7.68 -13.71
C ALA A 36 10.46 -6.90 -14.10
N PHE A 37 10.31 -5.76 -14.77
CA PHE A 37 11.40 -4.85 -15.12
C PHE A 37 12.03 -4.23 -13.87
N VAL A 38 11.21 -3.72 -12.95
CA VAL A 38 11.62 -3.22 -11.64
C VAL A 38 12.36 -4.31 -10.85
N TYR A 39 11.82 -5.53 -10.81
CA TYR A 39 12.49 -6.66 -10.15
C TYR A 39 13.82 -6.99 -10.81
N TRP A 40 13.86 -7.03 -12.15
CA TRP A 40 15.07 -7.31 -12.90
C TRP A 40 16.16 -6.27 -12.67
N GLN A 41 15.80 -4.99 -12.63
CA GLN A 41 16.73 -3.89 -12.40
C GLN A 41 17.12 -3.77 -10.92
N GLY A 42 16.18 -4.02 -10.01
CA GLY A 42 16.40 -3.94 -8.56
C GLY A 42 16.99 -5.18 -7.92
N ARG A 43 17.01 -6.34 -8.59
CA ARG A 43 17.55 -7.59 -8.00
C ARG A 43 19.00 -7.46 -7.55
N HIS A 44 19.79 -6.64 -8.23
CA HIS A 44 21.20 -6.44 -7.89
C HIS A 44 21.36 -5.58 -6.63
N GLU A 45 20.51 -4.58 -6.45
CA GLU A 45 20.48 -3.75 -5.24
C GLU A 45 19.84 -4.50 -4.05
N ILE A 46 18.72 -5.18 -4.26
CA ILE A 46 18.02 -5.97 -3.22
C ILE A 46 18.91 -7.11 -2.68
N ARG A 47 19.77 -7.69 -3.52
CA ARG A 47 20.72 -8.75 -3.10
C ARG A 47 21.88 -8.21 -2.25
N ARG A 48 22.24 -6.94 -2.39
CA ARG A 48 23.29 -6.25 -1.61
C ARG A 48 22.79 -5.77 -0.25
N ILE A 49 21.49 -5.60 -0.08
CA ILE A 49 20.89 -5.18 1.19
C ILE A 49 20.92 -6.36 2.17
N ASP A 50 21.63 -6.17 3.28
CA ASP A 50 21.53 -7.08 4.42
C ASP A 50 20.34 -6.69 5.31
N TRP A 51 19.19 -7.33 5.05
CA TRP A 51 17.94 -7.10 5.76
C TRP A 51 18.05 -7.28 7.28
N ALA A 52 18.98 -8.11 7.73
CA ALA A 52 19.28 -8.30 9.14
C ALA A 52 19.81 -7.02 9.78
N SER A 53 20.86 -6.46 9.17
CA SER A 53 21.47 -5.21 9.59
C SER A 53 20.47 -4.05 9.49
N THR A 54 19.65 -4.00 8.44
CA THR A 54 18.56 -3.02 8.31
C THR A 54 17.58 -3.08 9.49
N LEU A 55 17.12 -4.27 9.88
CA LEU A 55 16.22 -4.43 11.04
C LEU A 55 16.91 -4.09 12.37
N HIS A 56 18.21 -4.40 12.49
CA HIS A 56 18.99 -4.02 13.66
C HIS A 56 19.09 -2.50 13.80
N PHE A 57 19.36 -1.79 12.70
CA PHE A 57 19.38 -0.33 12.66
C PHE A 57 18.00 0.25 13.03
N ILE A 58 16.91 -0.30 12.50
CA ILE A 58 15.55 0.16 12.85
C ILE A 58 15.27 0.00 14.35
N ARG A 59 15.69 -1.11 14.96
CA ARG A 59 15.53 -1.37 16.41
C ARG A 59 16.42 -0.52 17.29
N SER A 60 17.45 0.13 16.74
CA SER A 60 18.32 1.05 17.49
C SER A 60 17.68 2.42 17.72
N ILE A 61 16.57 2.73 17.03
CA ILE A 61 15.82 3.96 17.24
C ILE A 61 15.13 3.90 18.60
N THR A 62 15.27 4.95 19.41
CA THR A 62 14.56 5.06 20.68
C THR A 62 13.04 5.14 20.45
N PRO A 63 12.20 4.55 21.34
CA PRO A 63 10.74 4.57 21.17
C PRO A 63 10.15 5.98 21.01
N ILE A 64 10.73 6.98 21.69
CA ILE A 64 10.28 8.37 21.58
C ILE A 64 10.55 8.96 20.19
N ASN A 65 11.72 8.69 19.61
CA ASN A 65 12.07 9.15 18.28
C ASN A 65 11.23 8.45 17.21
N MET A 66 10.93 7.17 17.44
CA MET A 66 9.99 6.40 16.62
C MET A 66 8.60 7.05 16.62
N ALA A 67 8.09 7.41 17.80
CA ALA A 67 6.79 8.08 17.94
C ALA A 67 6.76 9.44 17.22
N TRP A 68 7.83 10.23 17.31
CA TRP A 68 7.94 11.50 16.59
C TRP A 68 7.95 11.34 15.08
N LEU A 69 8.69 10.35 14.55
CA LEU A 69 8.72 10.06 13.11
C LEU A 69 7.35 9.61 12.60
N ILE A 70 6.65 8.76 13.36
CA ILE A 70 5.29 8.33 13.03
C ILE A 70 4.34 9.54 13.06
N LEU A 71 4.37 10.34 14.12
CA LEU A 71 3.49 11.50 14.27
C LEU A 71 3.70 12.50 13.13
N PHE A 72 4.95 12.83 12.80
CA PHE A 72 5.26 13.73 11.70
C PHE A 72 4.78 13.16 10.35
N SER A 73 4.97 11.86 10.12
CA SER A 73 4.47 11.19 8.91
C SER A 73 2.93 11.26 8.81
N LEU A 74 2.23 11.09 9.93
CA LEU A 74 0.77 11.23 9.97
C LEU A 74 0.31 12.65 9.68
N VAL A 75 1.01 13.66 10.19
CA VAL A 75 0.74 15.08 9.88
C VAL A 75 0.99 15.35 8.40
N ALA A 76 2.09 14.85 7.84
CA ALA A 76 2.41 15.00 6.43
C ALA A 76 1.32 14.39 5.53
N VAL A 77 0.83 13.19 5.86
CA VAL A 77 -0.28 12.55 5.15
C VAL A 77 -1.62 13.28 5.37
N ALA A 78 -1.83 13.89 6.54
CA ALA A 78 -3.05 14.66 6.82
C ALA A 78 -3.20 15.86 5.87
N VAL A 79 -2.10 16.49 5.45
CA VAL A 79 -2.09 17.64 4.53
C VAL A 79 -2.69 17.31 3.17
N ILE A 80 -2.59 16.05 2.72
CA ILE A 80 -3.23 15.58 1.48
C ILE A 80 -4.76 15.79 1.53
N SER A 81 -5.34 15.86 2.74
CA SER A 81 -6.76 16.19 2.92
C SER A 81 -7.13 17.59 2.46
N GLY A 82 -6.16 18.50 2.35
CA GLY A 82 -6.35 19.86 1.84
C GLY A 82 -7.00 19.87 0.46
N TYR A 83 -6.68 18.92 -0.42
CA TYR A 83 -7.29 18.84 -1.74
C TYR A 83 -8.79 18.58 -1.68
N ASP A 84 -9.23 17.65 -0.83
CA ASP A 84 -10.65 17.33 -0.68
C ASP A 84 -11.41 18.48 0.01
N PHE A 85 -10.75 19.27 0.86
CA PHE A 85 -11.32 20.52 1.39
C PHE A 85 -11.49 21.60 0.32
N ILE A 86 -10.51 21.76 -0.59
CA ILE A 86 -10.63 22.65 -1.75
C ILE A 86 -11.79 22.19 -2.63
N ILE A 87 -11.83 20.89 -2.98
CA ILE A 87 -12.90 20.29 -3.77
C ILE A 87 -14.26 20.50 -3.11
N ARG A 88 -14.37 20.25 -1.81
CA ARG A 88 -15.61 20.45 -1.04
C ARG A 88 -16.11 21.88 -1.18
N ARG A 89 -15.24 22.88 -0.97
CA ARG A 89 -15.60 24.31 -1.04
C ARG A 89 -15.93 24.71 -2.48
N HIS A 90 -15.09 24.33 -3.44
CA HIS A 90 -15.19 24.69 -4.85
C HIS A 90 -16.42 24.07 -5.52
N PHE A 91 -16.68 22.78 -5.28
CA PHE A 91 -17.84 22.08 -5.82
C PHE A 91 -19.11 22.26 -4.98
N ARG A 92 -19.02 22.89 -3.81
CA ARG A 92 -20.10 23.07 -2.81
C ARG A 92 -20.72 21.73 -2.41
N LEU A 93 -19.87 20.76 -2.08
CA LEU A 93 -20.31 19.42 -1.72
C LEU A 93 -21.02 19.44 -0.34
N PRO A 94 -22.19 18.78 -0.19
CA PRO A 94 -22.95 18.74 1.06
C PRO A 94 -22.35 17.73 2.07
N ILE A 95 -21.04 17.84 2.31
CA ILE A 95 -20.27 16.96 3.21
C ILE A 95 -19.72 17.82 4.36
N GLY A 96 -19.87 17.35 5.59
CA GLY A 96 -19.28 18.00 6.77
C GLY A 96 -17.74 17.91 6.78
N PRO A 97 -17.03 18.85 7.44
CA PRO A 97 -15.57 18.92 7.38
C PRO A 97 -14.88 17.65 7.88
N TRP A 98 -15.39 17.04 8.96
CA TRP A 98 -14.85 15.78 9.46
C TRP A 98 -15.06 14.61 8.49
N ALA A 99 -16.21 14.54 7.81
CA ALA A 99 -16.44 13.52 6.80
C ALA A 99 -15.53 13.72 5.57
N THR A 100 -15.26 14.97 5.18
CA THR A 100 -14.30 15.28 4.12
C THR A 100 -12.89 14.80 4.46
N PHE A 101 -12.42 15.08 5.69
CA PHE A 101 -11.12 14.56 6.14
C PHE A 101 -11.08 13.02 6.09
N ARG A 102 -12.09 12.35 6.65
CA ARG A 102 -12.13 10.87 6.65
C ARG A 102 -12.14 10.29 5.23
N TYR A 103 -12.93 10.86 4.32
CA TYR A 103 -13.02 10.39 2.94
C TYR A 103 -11.71 10.58 2.18
N SER A 104 -11.07 11.73 2.39
CA SER A 104 -9.77 12.02 1.84
C SER A 104 -8.71 11.06 2.35
N TRP A 105 -8.65 10.85 3.67
CA TRP A 105 -7.69 9.94 4.30
C TRP A 105 -7.83 8.52 3.76
N ILE A 106 -9.05 7.96 3.74
CA ILE A 106 -9.33 6.62 3.22
C ILE A 106 -8.87 6.50 1.77
N ALA A 107 -9.23 7.47 0.92
CA ALA A 107 -8.96 7.41 -0.50
C ALA A 107 -7.48 7.62 -0.82
N ASN A 108 -6.81 8.58 -0.18
CA ASN A 108 -5.41 8.92 -0.44
C ASN A 108 -4.46 7.84 0.07
N THR A 109 -4.63 7.38 1.31
CA THR A 109 -3.75 6.33 1.85
C THR A 109 -3.89 5.02 1.06
N SER A 110 -5.11 4.69 0.63
CA SER A 110 -5.33 3.56 -0.29
C SER A 110 -4.69 3.78 -1.66
N ASN A 111 -4.72 5.02 -2.17
CA ASN A 111 -4.06 5.36 -3.43
C ASN A 111 -2.54 5.22 -3.35
N SER A 112 -1.94 5.65 -2.24
CA SER A 112 -0.49 5.57 -2.01
C SER A 112 0.01 4.12 -1.96
N VAL A 113 -0.77 3.18 -1.41
CA VAL A 113 -0.38 1.76 -1.34
C VAL A 113 -0.71 1.00 -2.63
N ILE A 114 -1.91 1.20 -3.20
CA ILE A 114 -2.38 0.41 -4.35
C ILE A 114 -1.80 0.94 -5.68
N GLY A 115 -1.60 2.25 -5.81
CA GLY A 115 -0.79 2.89 -6.85
C GLY A 115 -1.17 2.68 -8.32
N PHE A 116 -2.33 2.12 -8.65
CA PHE A 116 -2.81 2.02 -10.05
C PHE A 116 -3.18 3.40 -10.62
N ALA A 117 -2.22 4.29 -10.83
CA ALA A 117 -2.36 5.60 -11.46
C ALA A 117 -3.56 6.44 -10.95
N GLY A 118 -3.80 6.46 -9.63
CA GLY A 118 -4.92 7.22 -9.05
C GLY A 118 -6.26 6.47 -8.98
N ILE A 119 -6.40 5.30 -9.61
CA ILE A 119 -7.68 4.59 -9.78
C ILE A 119 -8.26 4.15 -8.43
N ALA A 120 -7.43 3.66 -7.52
CA ALA A 120 -7.89 3.20 -6.21
C ALA A 120 -8.51 4.34 -5.39
N GLY A 121 -7.82 5.49 -5.31
CA GLY A 121 -8.34 6.67 -4.62
C GLY A 121 -9.58 7.25 -5.31
N ALA A 122 -9.60 7.30 -6.64
CA ALA A 122 -10.75 7.75 -7.41
C ALA A 122 -12.00 6.88 -7.19
N SER A 123 -11.81 5.56 -7.14
CA SER A 123 -12.89 4.59 -6.92
C SER A 123 -13.49 4.73 -5.52
N LEU A 124 -12.63 4.79 -4.49
CA LEU A 124 -13.08 4.97 -3.10
C LEU A 124 -13.80 6.31 -2.91
N ARG A 125 -13.28 7.42 -3.46
CA ARG A 125 -13.98 8.72 -3.45
C ARG A 125 -15.32 8.65 -4.14
N THR A 126 -15.40 8.00 -5.29
CA THR A 126 -16.66 7.85 -6.02
C THR A 126 -17.70 7.17 -5.16
N ILE A 127 -17.34 6.08 -4.48
CA ILE A 127 -18.26 5.34 -3.61
C ILE A 127 -18.68 6.19 -2.42
N LEU A 128 -17.74 6.82 -1.73
CA LEU A 128 -18.00 7.67 -0.56
C LEU A 128 -18.85 8.91 -0.90
N TYR A 129 -18.62 9.53 -2.06
CA TYR A 129 -19.41 10.67 -2.53
C TYR A 129 -20.80 10.26 -3.04
N ARG A 130 -20.92 9.11 -3.72
CA ARG A 130 -22.22 8.56 -4.15
C ARG A 130 -23.11 8.24 -2.97
N LYS A 131 -22.56 7.72 -1.87
CA LYS A 131 -23.29 7.51 -0.61
C LYS A 131 -23.93 8.78 -0.05
N ARG A 132 -23.35 9.95 -0.33
CA ARG A 132 -23.88 11.26 0.08
C ARG A 132 -24.81 11.89 -0.97
N GLY A 133 -25.28 11.10 -1.94
CA GLY A 133 -26.19 11.57 -3.00
C GLY A 133 -25.52 12.48 -4.03
N ILE A 134 -24.18 12.55 -4.08
CA ILE A 134 -23.49 13.46 -5.01
C ILE A 134 -23.63 12.92 -6.45
N PRO A 135 -24.07 13.74 -7.42
CA PRO A 135 -24.18 13.33 -8.82
C PRO A 135 -22.84 12.91 -9.41
N MET A 136 -22.84 11.83 -10.20
CA MET A 136 -21.63 11.29 -10.85
C MET A 136 -20.86 12.33 -11.71
N PRO A 137 -21.52 13.25 -12.44
CA PRO A 137 -20.80 14.31 -13.15
C PRO A 137 -19.99 15.24 -12.23
N THR A 138 -20.51 15.55 -11.04
CA THR A 138 -19.77 16.35 -10.04
C THR A 138 -18.56 15.59 -9.53
N ILE A 139 -18.74 14.29 -9.25
CA ILE A 139 -17.65 13.42 -8.78
C ILE A 139 -16.55 13.35 -9.85
N ALA A 140 -16.92 13.07 -11.10
CA ALA A 140 -15.96 12.99 -12.20
C ALA A 140 -15.19 14.30 -12.39
N ALA A 141 -15.88 15.44 -12.38
CA ALA A 141 -15.24 16.76 -12.46
C ALA A 141 -14.30 17.00 -11.25
N SER A 142 -14.71 16.64 -10.04
CA SER A 142 -13.87 16.79 -8.84
C SER A 142 -12.59 15.95 -8.88
N LEU A 143 -12.68 14.74 -9.43
CA LEU A 143 -11.52 13.84 -9.58
C LEU A 143 -10.60 14.30 -10.71
N ALA A 144 -11.17 14.79 -11.81
CA ALA A 144 -10.40 15.39 -12.89
C ALA A 144 -9.65 16.63 -12.39
N TYR A 145 -10.33 17.51 -11.64
CA TYR A 145 -9.76 18.67 -10.98
C TYR A 145 -8.65 18.30 -9.99
N LEU A 146 -8.84 17.24 -9.19
CA LEU A 146 -7.81 16.73 -8.28
C LEU A 146 -6.53 16.35 -9.04
N SER A 147 -6.68 15.57 -10.13
CA SER A 147 -5.54 15.05 -10.89
C SER A 147 -4.65 16.13 -11.49
N THR A 148 -5.21 17.31 -11.80
CA THR A 148 -4.45 18.42 -12.36
C THR A 148 -3.69 19.23 -11.32
N ILE A 149 -4.11 19.16 -10.05
CA ILE A 149 -3.51 19.94 -8.96
C ILE A 149 -2.39 19.18 -8.27
N THR A 150 -2.53 17.86 -8.07
CA THR A 150 -1.61 17.08 -7.23
C THR A 150 -0.15 17.12 -7.68
N ILE A 151 0.12 17.37 -8.96
CA ILE A 151 1.49 17.41 -9.51
C ILE A 151 2.11 18.82 -9.41
N THR A 152 1.29 19.87 -9.27
CA THR A 152 1.77 21.27 -9.37
C THR A 152 2.81 21.66 -8.32
N GLY A 153 2.72 21.12 -7.10
CA GLY A 153 3.71 21.33 -6.05
C GLY A 153 5.02 20.57 -6.29
N LEU A 154 4.94 19.37 -6.88
CA LEU A 154 6.11 18.60 -7.28
C LEU A 154 6.89 19.33 -8.38
N SER A 155 6.17 19.93 -9.34
CA SER A 155 6.75 20.77 -10.38
C SER A 155 7.55 21.95 -9.82
N LEU A 156 7.13 22.54 -8.70
CA LEU A 156 7.89 23.61 -8.03
C LEU A 156 9.19 23.09 -7.43
N LEU A 157 9.20 21.88 -6.86
CA LEU A 157 10.43 21.24 -6.40
C LEU A 157 11.35 20.87 -7.56
N ALA A 158 10.80 20.42 -8.69
CA ALA A 158 11.56 20.18 -9.91
C ALA A 158 12.22 21.48 -10.43
N TRP A 159 11.50 22.60 -10.44
CA TRP A 159 12.07 23.92 -10.73
C TRP A 159 13.16 24.32 -9.75
N ALA A 160 12.96 24.10 -8.44
CA ALA A 160 14.00 24.37 -7.44
C ALA A 160 15.27 23.55 -7.69
N GLY A 161 15.13 22.30 -8.17
CA GLY A 161 16.26 21.49 -8.60
C GLY A 161 16.95 22.01 -9.88
N ILE A 162 16.17 22.39 -10.90
CA ILE A 162 16.70 22.94 -12.16
C ILE A 162 17.45 24.26 -11.91
N LEU A 163 16.94 25.12 -11.03
CA LEU A 163 17.55 26.40 -10.66
C LEU A 163 18.76 26.24 -9.72
N GLY A 164 19.10 25.03 -9.31
CA GLY A 164 20.26 24.75 -8.45
C GLY A 164 20.02 25.00 -6.96
N ILE A 165 18.79 25.26 -6.53
CA ILE A 165 18.43 25.38 -5.11
C ILE A 165 18.49 24.02 -4.42
N LEU A 166 18.03 22.97 -5.12
CA LEU A 166 18.15 21.57 -4.68
C LEU A 166 19.24 20.86 -5.51
N PRO A 167 20.23 20.21 -4.86
CA PRO A 167 21.30 19.50 -5.57
C PRO A 167 20.77 18.20 -6.20
N ILE A 168 20.29 18.29 -7.44
CA ILE A 168 19.80 17.14 -8.21
C ILE A 168 20.80 16.62 -9.25
N GLN A 169 21.86 17.39 -9.53
CA GLN A 169 22.76 17.14 -10.66
C GLN A 169 23.50 15.81 -10.57
N GLY A 170 23.84 15.34 -9.36
CA GLY A 170 24.47 14.02 -9.18
C GLY A 170 23.61 12.89 -9.76
N VAL A 171 22.31 12.90 -9.45
CA VAL A 171 21.36 11.90 -9.96
C VAL A 171 21.14 12.07 -11.47
N LEU A 172 21.01 13.31 -11.95
CA LEU A 172 20.81 13.60 -13.37
C LEU A 172 22.01 13.15 -14.23
N ASN A 173 23.23 13.32 -13.74
CA ASN A 173 24.44 12.95 -14.46
C ASN A 173 24.65 11.43 -14.48
N ALA A 174 24.33 10.74 -13.37
CA ALA A 174 24.39 9.28 -13.31
C ALA A 174 23.38 8.63 -14.27
N HIS A 175 22.21 9.23 -14.42
CA HIS A 175 21.14 8.74 -15.31
C HIS A 175 20.54 9.86 -16.15
N PRO A 176 21.10 10.15 -17.34
CA PRO A 176 20.69 11.28 -18.18
C PRO A 176 19.19 11.32 -18.53
N TRP A 177 18.54 10.15 -18.60
CA TRP A 177 17.10 10.08 -18.87
C TRP A 177 16.25 10.74 -17.77
N THR A 178 16.75 10.80 -16.53
CA THR A 178 16.06 11.46 -15.41
C THR A 178 15.94 12.98 -15.63
N ARG A 179 16.82 13.57 -16.45
CA ARG A 179 16.74 14.99 -16.83
C ARG A 179 15.45 15.28 -17.60
N TYR A 180 15.06 14.42 -18.54
CA TYR A 180 13.87 14.64 -19.36
C TYR A 180 12.59 14.57 -18.55
N ILE A 181 12.49 13.64 -17.60
CA ILE A 181 11.31 13.49 -16.75
C ILE A 181 11.19 14.65 -15.74
N VAL A 182 12.31 15.15 -15.19
CA VAL A 182 12.30 16.31 -14.29
C VAL A 182 11.88 17.57 -15.04
N TRP A 183 12.36 17.77 -16.28
CA TRP A 183 11.88 18.87 -17.12
C TRP A 183 10.40 18.72 -17.50
N ALA A 184 9.93 17.51 -17.81
CA ALA A 184 8.53 17.27 -18.10
C ALA A 184 7.63 17.61 -16.90
N ASP A 185 8.05 17.23 -15.70
CA ASP A 185 7.36 17.57 -14.45
C ASP A 185 7.42 19.08 -14.16
N ALA A 186 8.57 19.74 -14.33
CA ALA A 186 8.70 21.19 -14.15
C ALA A 186 7.78 21.98 -15.10
N LEU A 187 7.72 21.57 -16.38
CA LEU A 187 6.87 22.19 -17.39
C LEU A 187 5.37 21.94 -17.18
N PHE A 188 5.00 20.99 -16.32
CA PHE A 188 3.60 20.74 -15.98
C PHE A 188 2.95 21.96 -15.31
N LEU A 189 3.66 22.69 -14.45
CA LEU A 189 3.13 23.88 -13.77
C LEU A 189 2.74 25.02 -14.73
N PRO A 190 3.64 25.53 -15.62
CA PRO A 190 3.24 26.55 -16.58
C PRO A 190 2.16 26.05 -17.52
N ALA A 191 2.22 24.78 -17.95
CA ALA A 191 1.16 24.17 -18.76
C ALA A 191 -0.19 24.17 -18.03
N PHE A 192 -0.22 23.81 -16.76
CA PHE A 192 -1.41 23.85 -15.91
C PHE A 192 -1.98 25.28 -15.83
N ILE A 193 -1.13 26.30 -15.63
CA ILE A 193 -1.55 27.71 -15.55
C ILE A 193 -2.15 28.21 -16.87
N ILE A 194 -1.65 27.76 -18.02
CA ILE A 194 -2.16 28.13 -19.34
C ILE A 194 -3.46 27.37 -19.65
N VAL A 195 -3.47 26.05 -19.45
CA VAL A 195 -4.61 25.19 -19.79
C VAL A 195 -5.84 25.55 -18.95
N GLN A 196 -5.68 25.85 -17.66
CA GLN A 196 -6.80 26.27 -16.81
C GLN A 196 -7.48 27.58 -17.27
N ARG A 197 -6.77 28.40 -18.06
CA ARG A 197 -7.31 29.65 -18.64
C ARG A 197 -8.12 29.42 -19.92
N THR A 198 -8.21 28.19 -20.39
CA THR A 198 -8.92 27.84 -21.61
C THR A 198 -10.36 27.40 -21.31
N ARG A 199 -11.31 27.75 -22.18
CA ARG A 199 -12.71 27.29 -22.09
C ARG A 199 -12.85 25.75 -22.06
N TRP A 200 -11.89 25.05 -22.65
CA TRP A 200 -11.80 23.59 -22.63
C TRP A 200 -11.64 23.03 -21.22
N PHE A 201 -10.79 23.64 -20.38
CA PHE A 201 -10.63 23.24 -18.99
C PHE A 201 -11.89 23.51 -18.18
N ALA A 202 -12.50 24.69 -18.38
CA ALA A 202 -13.77 25.02 -17.73
C ALA A 202 -14.83 23.95 -18.01
N LYS A 203 -14.95 23.51 -19.27
CA LYS A 203 -15.92 22.50 -19.70
C LYS A 203 -15.64 21.10 -19.15
N TRP A 204 -14.41 20.60 -19.35
CA TRP A 204 -14.09 19.19 -19.06
C TRP A 204 -13.64 18.93 -17.62
N PHE A 205 -12.99 19.89 -16.97
CA PHE A 205 -12.41 19.74 -15.63
C PHE A 205 -13.14 20.54 -14.56
N ASN A 206 -13.86 21.61 -14.94
CA ASN A 206 -14.59 22.49 -13.99
C ASN A 206 -16.12 22.50 -14.18
N ARG A 207 -16.68 21.57 -14.97
CA ARG A 207 -18.13 21.44 -15.23
C ARG A 207 -18.80 22.77 -15.59
N ASP A 208 -18.20 23.51 -16.52
CA ASP A 208 -18.64 24.81 -17.02
C ASP A 208 -18.82 25.90 -15.95
N ARG A 209 -18.27 25.73 -14.73
CA ARG A 209 -18.29 26.75 -13.66
C ARG A 209 -17.33 27.93 -13.90
N GLY A 210 -16.88 28.12 -15.15
CA GLY A 210 -15.96 29.18 -15.54
C GLY A 210 -14.50 28.90 -15.20
N LEU A 211 -13.70 29.97 -15.21
CA LEU A 211 -12.28 29.95 -14.90
C LEU A 211 -12.06 29.85 -13.39
N LEU A 212 -10.96 29.24 -12.98
CA LEU A 212 -10.58 29.23 -11.56
C LEU A 212 -10.13 30.62 -11.12
N ASP A 213 -10.59 31.02 -9.94
CA ASP A 213 -10.09 32.21 -9.26
C ASP A 213 -8.60 32.04 -8.91
N TRP A 214 -7.84 33.14 -8.99
CA TRP A 214 -6.41 33.14 -8.67
C TRP A 214 -6.14 32.73 -7.23
N GLY A 215 -7.05 33.04 -6.29
CA GLY A 215 -6.97 32.58 -4.91
C GLY A 215 -7.05 31.05 -4.82
N THR A 216 -8.01 30.42 -5.51
CA THR A 216 -8.15 28.96 -5.53
C THR A 216 -6.94 28.27 -6.16
N ILE A 217 -6.36 28.87 -7.21
CA ILE A 217 -5.14 28.35 -7.86
C ILE A 217 -3.96 28.41 -6.89
N GLY A 218 -3.73 29.57 -6.26
CA GLY A 218 -2.66 29.75 -5.29
C GLY A 218 -2.77 28.78 -4.11
N VAL A 219 -3.98 28.59 -3.57
CA VAL A 219 -4.25 27.62 -2.50
C VAL A 219 -4.02 26.18 -2.98
N SER A 220 -4.40 25.85 -4.22
CA SER A 220 -4.21 24.51 -4.80
C SER A 220 -2.73 24.16 -4.96
N ILE A 221 -1.95 25.10 -5.52
CA ILE A 221 -0.49 24.97 -5.65
C ILE A 221 0.15 24.91 -4.27
N GLY A 222 -0.29 25.73 -3.32
CA GLY A 222 0.21 25.75 -1.95
C GLY A 222 -0.01 24.44 -1.21
N VAL A 223 -1.23 23.87 -1.27
CA VAL A 223 -1.52 22.55 -0.68
C VAL A 223 -0.66 21.47 -1.33
N SER A 224 -0.48 21.53 -2.66
CA SER A 224 0.37 20.57 -3.35
C SER A 224 1.84 20.69 -2.97
N LEU A 225 2.36 21.91 -2.88
CA LEU A 225 3.72 22.15 -2.43
C LEU A 225 3.92 21.64 -1.00
N LEU A 226 2.96 21.91 -0.10
CA LEU A 226 3.01 21.44 1.27
C LEU A 226 2.98 19.90 1.36
N GLU A 227 2.17 19.21 0.57
CA GLU A 227 2.19 17.74 0.50
C GLU A 227 3.60 17.24 0.17
N TRP A 228 4.16 17.67 -0.96
CA TRP A 228 5.45 17.14 -1.43
C TRP A 228 6.61 17.58 -0.54
N LEU A 229 6.58 18.80 0.01
CA LEU A 229 7.57 19.27 0.98
C LEU A 229 7.52 18.47 2.27
N LEU A 230 6.35 18.26 2.87
CA LEU A 230 6.25 17.51 4.13
C LEU A 230 6.60 16.04 3.94
N ALA A 231 6.25 15.46 2.79
CA ALA A 231 6.68 14.11 2.42
C ALA A 231 8.21 14.03 2.27
N GLY A 232 8.83 15.01 1.61
CA GLY A 232 10.28 15.11 1.48
C GLY A 232 10.99 15.41 2.81
N ILE A 233 10.40 16.22 3.69
CA ILE A 233 10.90 16.46 5.05
C ILE A 233 10.79 15.19 5.89
N THR A 234 9.72 14.40 5.73
CA THR A 234 9.60 13.08 6.38
C THR A 234 10.74 12.17 5.94
N PHE A 235 11.01 12.12 4.63
CA PHE A 235 12.15 11.37 4.08
C PHE A 235 13.49 11.85 4.66
N TRP A 236 13.70 13.17 4.75
CA TRP A 236 14.90 13.75 5.38
C TRP A 236 15.01 13.43 6.87
N LEU A 237 13.95 13.59 7.66
CA LEU A 237 13.95 13.29 9.10
C LEU A 237 14.27 11.83 9.37
N ILE A 238 13.78 10.90 8.55
CA ILE A 238 14.17 9.49 8.66
C ILE A 238 15.64 9.33 8.25
N SER A 239 16.09 10.04 7.21
CA SER A 239 17.48 9.98 6.74
C SER A 239 18.48 10.44 7.79
N THR A 240 18.21 11.50 8.55
CA THR A 240 19.15 12.03 9.55
C THR A 240 19.47 11.05 10.68
N TYR A 241 18.58 10.08 10.96
CA TYR A 241 18.84 9.04 11.95
C TYR A 241 19.89 8.02 11.50
N PHE A 242 20.00 7.76 10.21
CA PHE A 242 20.90 6.73 9.68
C PHE A 242 22.10 7.31 8.92
N LEU A 243 21.91 8.47 8.32
CA LEU A 243 22.83 9.09 7.36
C LEU A 243 23.37 10.39 7.99
N PRO A 244 24.50 10.32 8.72
CA PRO A 244 25.04 11.49 9.38
C PRO A 244 25.42 12.55 8.35
N GLY A 245 25.10 13.81 8.65
CA GLY A 245 25.45 14.96 7.81
C GLY A 245 24.53 15.22 6.62
N ILE A 246 23.49 14.41 6.39
CA ILE A 246 22.58 14.65 5.27
C ILE A 246 21.80 15.96 5.46
N THR A 247 21.95 16.88 4.52
CA THR A 247 21.25 18.17 4.56
C THR A 247 19.82 18.03 4.04
N VAL A 248 18.94 18.94 4.48
CA VAL A 248 17.55 19.01 3.97
C VAL A 248 17.54 19.14 2.44
N ARG A 249 18.45 19.94 1.88
CA ARG A 249 18.52 20.20 0.43
C ARG A 249 18.86 18.93 -0.35
N GLU A 250 19.86 18.17 0.11
CA GLU A 250 20.24 16.90 -0.51
C GLU A 250 19.10 15.88 -0.47
N ALA A 251 18.48 15.72 0.69
CA ALA A 251 17.35 14.80 0.84
C ALA A 251 16.15 15.22 -0.03
N LEU A 252 15.78 16.50 -0.05
CA LEU A 252 14.69 17.01 -0.90
C LEU A 252 15.02 16.89 -2.39
N GLY A 253 16.27 17.13 -2.80
CA GLY A 253 16.73 16.96 -4.18
C GLY A 253 16.59 15.50 -4.65
N ILE A 254 17.15 14.56 -3.86
CA ILE A 254 17.05 13.13 -4.15
C ILE A 254 15.59 12.68 -4.15
N TYR A 255 14.81 13.10 -3.15
CA TYR A 255 13.39 12.79 -3.04
C TYR A 255 12.60 13.27 -4.27
N THR A 256 12.86 14.49 -4.74
CA THR A 256 12.18 15.05 -5.91
C THR A 256 12.41 14.20 -7.15
N VAL A 257 13.67 13.89 -7.48
CA VAL A 257 13.99 13.07 -8.66
C VAL A 257 13.43 11.65 -8.50
N ALA A 258 13.49 11.08 -7.29
CA ALA A 258 12.96 9.76 -7.00
C ALA A 258 11.43 9.70 -7.17
N VAL A 259 10.69 10.70 -6.68
CA VAL A 259 9.24 10.77 -6.83
C VAL A 259 8.85 10.91 -8.29
N VAL A 260 9.45 11.85 -9.03
CA VAL A 260 9.18 12.02 -10.46
C VAL A 260 9.45 10.72 -11.22
N THR A 261 10.54 10.03 -10.90
CA THR A 261 10.86 8.72 -11.46
C THR A 261 9.82 7.65 -11.10
N GLY A 262 9.37 7.63 -9.84
CA GLY A 262 8.31 6.77 -9.35
C GLY A 262 6.99 6.98 -10.10
N LEU A 263 6.59 8.23 -10.36
CA LEU A 263 5.38 8.55 -11.12
C LEU A 263 5.45 8.00 -12.55
N VAL A 264 6.58 8.18 -13.23
CA VAL A 264 6.77 7.70 -14.61
C VAL A 264 6.75 6.18 -14.70
N SER A 265 7.22 5.48 -13.66
CA SER A 265 7.21 4.01 -13.63
C SER A 265 5.80 3.40 -13.63
N MET A 266 4.78 4.15 -13.20
CA MET A 266 3.41 3.65 -12.96
C MET A 266 3.33 2.40 -12.08
N ALA A 267 4.40 2.05 -11.37
CA ALA A 267 4.43 0.91 -10.48
C ALA A 267 3.53 1.17 -9.26
N PRO A 268 2.78 0.15 -8.77
CA PRO A 268 2.02 0.25 -7.54
C PRO A 268 2.88 0.79 -6.39
N GLY A 269 2.44 1.85 -5.72
CA GLY A 269 3.17 2.52 -4.63
C GLY A 269 4.56 3.04 -5.02
N GLY A 270 4.80 3.30 -6.31
CA GLY A 270 6.11 3.75 -6.83
C GLY A 270 7.23 2.74 -6.63
N ILE A 271 6.90 1.47 -6.35
CA ILE A 271 7.88 0.40 -6.06
C ILE A 271 8.84 0.25 -7.24
N GLY A 272 10.14 0.34 -6.95
CA GLY A 272 11.20 0.28 -7.95
C GLY A 272 11.65 1.64 -8.43
N GLY A 273 10.78 2.39 -9.11
CA GLY A 273 11.15 3.70 -9.69
C GLY A 273 11.62 4.68 -8.61
N PHE A 274 10.85 4.83 -7.54
CA PHE A 274 11.24 5.68 -6.41
C PHE A 274 12.45 5.10 -5.66
N ASP A 275 12.37 3.82 -5.28
CA ASP A 275 13.36 3.21 -4.38
C ASP A 275 14.76 3.16 -5.01
N LEU A 276 14.86 2.78 -6.29
CA LEU A 276 16.14 2.68 -6.99
C LEU A 276 16.79 4.04 -7.18
N THR A 277 16.01 5.06 -7.55
CA THR A 277 16.53 6.43 -7.71
C THR A 277 16.93 7.03 -6.37
N ALA A 278 16.19 6.76 -5.30
CA ALA A 278 16.55 7.22 -3.95
C ALA A 278 17.80 6.51 -3.42
N LEU A 279 17.91 5.17 -3.57
CA LEU A 279 19.12 4.42 -3.22
C LEU A 279 20.34 4.93 -3.99
N LEU A 280 20.19 5.13 -5.31
CA LEU A 280 21.25 5.67 -6.15
C LEU A 280 21.65 7.07 -5.69
N GLY A 281 20.68 7.97 -5.48
CA GLY A 281 20.95 9.35 -5.06
C GLY A 281 21.69 9.42 -3.73
N LEU A 282 21.28 8.63 -2.74
CA LEU A 282 21.97 8.56 -1.44
C LEU A 282 23.33 7.87 -1.57
N GLY A 283 23.47 6.85 -2.41
CA GLY A 283 24.73 6.17 -2.68
C GLY A 283 25.76 7.07 -3.37
N LEU A 284 25.32 7.98 -4.24
CA LEU A 284 26.19 8.99 -4.87
C LEU A 284 26.74 10.00 -3.87
N LEU A 285 26.10 10.17 -2.71
CA LEU A 285 26.62 10.94 -1.56
C LEU A 285 27.59 10.13 -0.69
N GLY A 286 27.90 8.88 -1.07
CA GLY A 286 28.82 8.00 -0.34
C GLY A 286 28.19 7.26 0.84
N TYR A 287 26.86 7.28 0.97
CA TYR A 287 26.18 6.57 2.06
C TYR A 287 26.11 5.06 1.84
N ASP A 288 26.24 4.32 2.95
CA ASP A 288 26.21 2.87 2.97
C ASP A 288 24.85 2.31 2.46
N PRO A 289 24.84 1.33 1.54
CA PRO A 289 23.61 0.76 0.97
C PRO A 289 22.62 0.16 1.99
N VAL A 290 23.11 -0.37 3.11
CA VAL A 290 22.26 -0.96 4.16
C VAL A 290 21.52 0.13 4.93
N LYS A 291 22.21 1.24 5.22
CA LYS A 291 21.63 2.40 5.91
C LYS A 291 20.62 3.13 5.02
N THR A 292 20.92 3.31 3.73
CA THR A 292 20.00 3.94 2.78
C THR A 292 18.75 3.08 2.53
N ALA A 293 18.89 1.75 2.50
CA ALA A 293 17.75 0.84 2.48
C ALA A 293 16.88 0.95 3.74
N ALA A 294 17.48 1.09 4.92
CA ALA A 294 16.73 1.28 6.17
C ALA A 294 15.85 2.54 6.13
N VAL A 295 16.36 3.64 5.58
CA VAL A 295 15.60 4.88 5.36
C VAL A 295 14.37 4.62 4.50
N LEU A 296 14.52 3.92 3.38
CA LEU A 296 13.39 3.65 2.48
C LEU A 296 12.34 2.73 3.08
N VAL A 297 12.77 1.71 3.81
CA VAL A 297 11.87 0.79 4.52
C VAL A 297 11.03 1.55 5.54
N LEU A 298 11.67 2.39 6.36
CA LEU A 298 10.97 3.19 7.36
C LEU A 298 10.07 4.25 6.73
N PHE A 299 10.52 4.90 5.67
CA PHE A 299 9.71 5.86 4.92
C PHE A 299 8.43 5.19 4.40
N ARG A 300 8.53 3.99 3.81
CA ARG A 300 7.35 3.22 3.39
C ARG A 300 6.48 2.82 4.57
N LEU A 301 7.08 2.39 5.68
CA LEU A 301 6.32 1.98 6.86
C LEU A 301 5.50 3.15 7.44
N PHE A 302 6.14 4.30 7.69
CA PHE A 302 5.49 5.42 8.38
C PHE A 302 4.67 6.33 7.47
N TYR A 303 5.07 6.52 6.22
CA TYR A 303 4.35 7.40 5.29
C TYR A 303 3.29 6.67 4.45
N TYR A 304 3.41 5.36 4.24
CA TYR A 304 2.47 4.60 3.41
C TYR A 304 1.64 3.61 4.23
N ILE A 305 2.29 2.69 4.95
CA ILE A 305 1.61 1.55 5.58
C ILE A 305 0.82 1.96 6.82
N VAL A 306 1.43 2.65 7.78
CA VAL A 306 0.76 3.07 9.02
C VAL A 306 -0.47 3.95 8.72
N PRO A 307 -0.39 4.99 7.86
CA PRO A 307 -1.55 5.80 7.52
C PRO A 307 -2.65 5.00 6.81
N TRP A 308 -2.26 4.03 5.97
CA TRP A 308 -3.21 3.15 5.29
C TRP A 308 -3.95 2.21 6.23
N VAL A 309 -3.28 1.65 7.25
CA VAL A 309 -3.95 0.88 8.30
C VAL A 309 -5.01 1.74 8.98
N ILE A 310 -4.66 2.98 9.37
CA ILE A 310 -5.62 3.93 9.94
C ILE A 310 -6.77 4.19 8.96
N GLY A 311 -6.49 4.34 7.67
CA GLY A 311 -7.51 4.48 6.62
C GLY A 311 -8.45 3.28 6.51
N LEU A 312 -7.95 2.05 6.62
CA LEU A 312 -8.78 0.85 6.65
C LEU A 312 -9.70 0.82 7.87
N VAL A 313 -9.19 1.21 9.04
CA VAL A 313 -10.00 1.36 10.26
C VAL A 313 -11.12 2.38 10.06
N MET A 314 -10.79 3.56 9.53
CA MET A 314 -11.77 4.61 9.25
C MET A 314 -12.82 4.17 8.21
N ALA A 315 -12.39 3.43 7.18
CA ALA A 315 -13.29 2.86 6.19
C ALA A 315 -14.26 1.86 6.84
N ALA A 316 -13.75 0.92 7.65
CA ALA A 316 -14.59 -0.05 8.35
C ALA A 316 -15.69 0.63 9.17
N PHE A 317 -15.37 1.69 9.92
CA PHE A 317 -16.35 2.45 10.67
C PHE A 317 -17.35 3.22 9.80
N GLU A 318 -16.89 3.86 8.71
CA GLU A 318 -17.78 4.60 7.81
C GLU A 318 -18.77 3.67 7.10
N PHE A 319 -18.34 2.47 6.72
CA PHE A 319 -19.23 1.49 6.08
C PHE A 319 -20.14 0.78 7.09
N ALA A 320 -19.73 0.65 8.36
CA ALA A 320 -20.55 0.06 9.42
C ALA A 320 -21.67 1.00 9.94
N LYS A 321 -21.45 2.32 9.98
CA LYS A 321 -22.41 3.30 10.56
C LYS A 321 -23.72 3.41 9.78
N ASP A 322 -23.66 3.29 8.44
CA ASP A 322 -24.84 3.37 7.55
C ASP A 322 -25.80 2.17 7.67
N ARG A 323 -25.47 1.20 8.52
CA ARG A 323 -26.29 0.02 8.83
C ARG A 323 -27.44 0.32 9.80
N PHE A 324 -27.27 1.30 10.68
CA PHE A 324 -28.28 1.66 11.70
C PHE A 324 -29.25 2.73 11.21
N ALA A 325 -28.86 3.52 10.20
CA ALA A 325 -29.74 4.45 9.50
C ALA A 325 -30.17 3.79 8.19
N GLY A 326 -31.27 3.03 8.21
CA GLY A 326 -31.81 2.34 7.04
C GLY A 326 -31.84 3.23 5.80
N SER A 327 -30.91 3.01 4.86
CA SER A 327 -30.74 3.92 3.74
C SER A 327 -31.82 3.70 2.70
N ALA A 328 -32.68 4.71 2.53
CA ALA A 328 -33.59 4.89 1.42
C ALA A 328 -32.89 4.62 0.08
N ARG A 329 -33.50 3.77 -0.75
CA ARG A 329 -33.12 3.57 -2.15
C ARG A 329 -33.29 4.90 -2.89
N VAL A 330 -32.21 5.37 -3.50
CA VAL A 330 -32.28 6.46 -4.47
C VAL A 330 -32.57 5.82 -5.83
N ASP A 331 -33.84 5.73 -6.17
CA ASP A 331 -34.31 5.35 -7.49
C ASP A 331 -34.15 6.50 -8.50
N GLY A 332 -33.76 6.16 -9.73
CA GLY A 332 -33.94 7.04 -10.89
C GLY A 332 -32.79 8.02 -11.20
N VAL A 333 -31.69 7.52 -11.76
CA VAL A 333 -30.86 8.31 -12.72
C VAL A 333 -30.27 7.35 -13.75
N GLU A 334 -30.66 7.50 -15.02
CA GLU A 334 -30.13 6.70 -16.12
C GLU A 334 -28.61 6.87 -16.29
N PRO A 335 -27.85 5.79 -16.56
CA PRO A 335 -26.40 5.87 -16.67
C PRO A 335 -26.00 6.31 -18.09
N VAL A 336 -25.81 7.62 -18.31
CA VAL A 336 -25.01 8.11 -19.44
C VAL A 336 -23.54 7.84 -19.13
N LEU A 337 -23.13 6.58 -19.28
CA LEU A 337 -21.82 6.05 -18.95
C LEU A 337 -20.88 6.11 -20.15
N ASN A 338 -19.67 6.63 -19.93
CA ASN A 338 -18.56 6.47 -20.86
C ASN A 338 -18.12 4.99 -20.94
N ARG A 339 -17.94 4.50 -22.18
CA ARG A 339 -17.60 3.12 -22.58
C ARG A 339 -16.44 2.46 -21.79
N TRP A 340 -15.58 3.26 -21.15
CA TRP A 340 -14.42 2.80 -20.39
C TRP A 340 -14.73 2.33 -18.95
N GLN A 341 -15.78 2.86 -18.31
CA GLN A 341 -16.21 2.41 -16.97
C GLN A 341 -17.05 1.12 -17.02
N LYS A 342 -17.77 0.88 -18.13
CA LYS A 342 -18.50 -0.37 -18.42
C LYS A 342 -17.61 -1.61 -18.47
N ILE A 343 -16.30 -1.44 -18.63
CA ILE A 343 -15.32 -2.54 -18.71
C ILE A 343 -14.89 -3.03 -17.32
N TRP A 344 -15.02 -2.20 -16.28
CA TRP A 344 -14.66 -2.54 -14.90
C TRP A 344 -15.86 -2.73 -13.99
N GLN A 345 -17.02 -2.17 -14.32
CA GLN A 345 -18.28 -2.48 -13.67
C GLN A 345 -19.01 -3.55 -14.47
N ARG A 346 -18.67 -4.83 -14.26
CA ARG A 346 -19.70 -5.86 -14.42
C ARG A 346 -20.74 -5.57 -13.35
N PRO A 347 -21.99 -5.24 -13.71
CA PRO A 347 -23.03 -4.97 -12.74
C PRO A 347 -23.34 -6.28 -12.00
N GLY A 348 -23.29 -6.25 -10.66
CA GLY A 348 -23.74 -7.37 -9.83
C GLY A 348 -22.77 -7.94 -8.79
N GLN A 349 -21.63 -7.29 -8.46
CA GLN A 349 -20.79 -7.77 -7.35
C GLN A 349 -20.62 -6.80 -6.16
N TRP A 350 -20.77 -5.48 -6.35
CA TRP A 350 -20.52 -4.47 -5.31
C TRP A 350 -21.71 -3.50 -5.15
N GLU A 351 -22.90 -4.05 -4.92
CA GLU A 351 -24.11 -3.25 -4.78
C GLU A 351 -24.27 -2.67 -3.36
N ASN A 352 -23.53 -3.19 -2.37
CA ASN A 352 -23.72 -2.81 -0.97
C ASN A 352 -22.44 -2.24 -0.32
N ALA A 353 -22.59 -1.09 0.33
CA ALA A 353 -21.59 -0.41 1.17
C ALA A 353 -20.80 -1.34 2.10
N GLY A 354 -21.44 -2.32 2.75
CA GLY A 354 -20.74 -3.25 3.65
C GLY A 354 -19.82 -4.27 2.94
N GLU A 355 -19.85 -4.39 1.60
CA GLU A 355 -18.96 -5.36 0.91
C GLU A 355 -17.52 -4.84 0.92
N ILE A 356 -17.37 -3.51 1.02
CA ILE A 356 -16.08 -2.83 1.12
C ILE A 356 -15.58 -2.84 2.58
N GLY A 357 -16.48 -2.72 3.56
CA GLY A 357 -16.16 -2.91 4.98
C GLY A 357 -15.59 -4.31 5.24
N ALA A 358 -16.32 -5.35 4.84
CA ALA A 358 -15.87 -6.73 4.90
C ALA A 358 -14.58 -6.99 4.10
N TRP A 359 -14.45 -6.38 2.92
CA TRP A 359 -13.20 -6.45 2.15
C TRP A 359 -12.01 -5.85 2.91
N ALA A 360 -12.18 -4.64 3.49
CA ALA A 360 -11.15 -3.97 4.28
C ALA A 360 -10.76 -4.79 5.52
N LEU A 361 -11.74 -5.34 6.24
CA LEU A 361 -11.52 -6.25 7.37
C LEU A 361 -10.77 -7.50 6.94
N GLY A 362 -11.10 -8.09 5.78
CA GLY A 362 -10.36 -9.23 5.24
C GLY A 362 -8.91 -8.89 4.87
N LYS A 363 -8.63 -7.63 4.50
CA LYS A 363 -7.25 -7.15 4.32
C LYS A 363 -6.51 -6.89 5.63
N LEU A 364 -7.20 -6.39 6.66
CA LEU A 364 -6.62 -6.25 8.00
C LEU A 364 -6.27 -7.62 8.60
N VAL A 365 -7.14 -8.62 8.44
CA VAL A 365 -6.85 -9.99 8.86
C VAL A 365 -5.70 -10.61 8.07
N PHE A 366 -5.62 -10.35 6.76
CA PHE A 366 -4.46 -10.75 5.95
C PHE A 366 -3.17 -10.13 6.49
N ALA A 367 -3.19 -8.83 6.78
CA ALA A 367 -2.05 -8.12 7.34
C ALA A 367 -1.66 -8.68 8.72
N GLY A 368 -2.63 -9.00 9.57
CA GLY A 368 -2.43 -9.72 10.84
C GLY A 368 -1.67 -11.03 10.65
N GLY A 369 -2.15 -11.88 9.74
CA GLY A 369 -1.48 -13.14 9.41
C GLY A 369 -0.07 -12.96 8.84
N PHE A 370 0.12 -11.95 7.97
CA PHE A 370 1.42 -11.64 7.39
C PHE A 370 2.42 -11.12 8.43
N VAL A 371 1.99 -10.24 9.34
CA VAL A 371 2.82 -9.73 10.45
C VAL A 371 3.27 -10.88 11.36
N LEU A 372 2.37 -11.82 11.68
CA LEU A 372 2.71 -13.02 12.45
C LEU A 372 3.79 -13.86 11.77
N LEU A 373 3.68 -14.05 10.45
CA LEU A 373 4.66 -14.80 9.67
C LEU A 373 6.01 -14.06 9.60
N LEU A 374 6.02 -12.75 9.41
CA LEU A 374 7.26 -11.97 9.41
C LEU A 374 7.96 -11.97 10.79
N SER A 375 7.19 -11.84 11.87
CA SER A 375 7.70 -11.94 13.25
C SER A 375 8.20 -13.37 13.56
N ALA A 376 7.65 -14.39 12.88
CA ALA A 376 8.18 -15.74 12.93
C ALA A 376 9.46 -15.95 12.10
N ALA A 377 9.57 -15.34 10.92
CA ALA A 377 10.73 -15.49 10.05
C ALA A 377 12.00 -14.78 10.56
N THR A 378 11.87 -13.81 11.45
CA THR A 378 12.99 -13.01 11.96
C THR A 378 13.58 -13.59 13.26
N PRO A 379 14.84 -14.06 13.26
CA PRO A 379 15.49 -14.56 14.46
C PRO A 379 15.71 -13.39 15.43
N ARG A 380 15.21 -13.51 16.65
CA ARG A 380 15.34 -12.45 17.65
C ARG A 380 16.71 -12.57 18.32
N LEU A 381 17.52 -11.51 18.18
CA LEU A 381 18.85 -11.37 18.77
C LEU A 381 18.76 -11.54 20.31
N LEU A 382 19.51 -12.52 20.80
CA LEU A 382 20.10 -12.83 22.13
C LEU A 382 19.78 -12.00 23.40
N TYR A 383 19.26 -10.77 23.32
CA TYR A 383 19.04 -9.90 24.49
C TYR A 383 17.75 -10.22 25.27
N ARG A 384 16.73 -10.82 24.64
CA ARG A 384 15.49 -11.27 25.34
C ARG A 384 15.49 -12.73 25.77
N LEU A 385 16.44 -13.55 25.28
CA LEU A 385 16.55 -14.94 25.70
C LEU A 385 16.92 -15.06 27.18
N ARG A 386 17.73 -14.15 27.75
CA ARG A 386 18.03 -14.17 29.20
C ARG A 386 16.84 -13.94 30.12
N ILE A 387 15.76 -13.29 29.65
CA ILE A 387 14.56 -13.04 30.47
C ILE A 387 13.50 -14.11 30.18
N ALA A 388 13.37 -14.59 28.93
CA ALA A 388 12.45 -15.65 28.57
C ALA A 388 12.90 -17.04 29.07
N ASP A 389 14.21 -17.32 29.06
CA ASP A 389 14.79 -18.57 29.59
C ASP A 389 14.63 -18.70 31.12
N ALA A 390 14.36 -17.59 31.83
CA ALA A 390 14.13 -17.61 33.27
C ALA A 390 12.71 -18.06 33.66
N TYR A 391 11.74 -18.03 32.74
CA TYR A 391 10.31 -18.25 33.07
C TYR A 391 9.56 -19.23 32.15
N LEU A 392 10.09 -19.59 30.97
CA LEU A 392 9.41 -20.49 30.04
C LEU A 392 10.31 -21.65 29.57
N PRO A 393 9.89 -22.93 29.73
CA PRO A 393 10.63 -24.07 29.22
C PRO A 393 10.85 -23.99 27.70
N GLN A 394 12.05 -24.34 27.22
CA GLN A 394 12.38 -24.37 25.79
C GLN A 394 11.35 -25.05 24.85
N PRO A 395 10.74 -26.20 25.19
CA PRO A 395 9.73 -26.80 24.32
C PRO A 395 8.53 -25.89 24.11
N PHE A 396 8.10 -25.14 25.12
CA PHE A 396 6.95 -24.24 25.03
C PHE A 396 7.17 -23.14 23.99
N MET A 397 8.37 -22.56 23.94
CA MET A 397 8.73 -21.56 22.93
C MET A 397 8.73 -22.12 21.50
N GLN A 398 9.17 -23.36 21.30
CA GLN A 398 9.16 -24.01 19.98
C GLN A 398 7.73 -24.26 19.50
N TRP A 399 6.86 -24.75 20.39
CA TRP A 399 5.45 -24.95 20.09
C TRP A 399 4.74 -23.62 19.82
N SER A 400 4.97 -22.57 20.62
CA SER A 400 4.39 -21.25 20.37
C SER A 400 4.85 -20.65 19.03
N HIS A 401 6.11 -20.84 18.66
CA HIS A 401 6.60 -20.43 17.34
C HIS A 401 5.87 -21.16 16.21
N PHE A 402 5.81 -22.49 16.27
CA PHE A 402 5.15 -23.30 15.25
C PHE A 402 3.65 -22.97 15.13
N LEU A 403 2.96 -22.83 16.27
CA LEU A 403 1.56 -22.44 16.34
C LEU A 403 1.33 -21.04 15.77
N SER A 404 2.21 -20.08 16.06
CA SER A 404 2.14 -18.72 15.49
C SER A 404 2.25 -18.73 13.97
N VAL A 405 3.08 -19.60 13.38
CA VAL A 405 3.21 -19.74 11.93
C VAL A 405 1.93 -20.33 11.32
N ILE A 406 1.35 -21.36 11.96
CA ILE A 406 0.06 -21.94 11.55
C ILE A 406 -1.03 -20.87 11.59
N VAL A 407 -1.16 -20.15 12.71
CA VAL A 407 -2.15 -19.07 12.86
C VAL A 407 -1.97 -18.02 11.77
N GLY A 408 -0.73 -17.62 11.47
CA GLY A 408 -0.44 -16.66 10.41
C GLY A 408 -0.95 -17.11 9.04
N PHE A 409 -0.66 -18.35 8.63
CA PHE A 409 -1.17 -18.90 7.37
C PHE A 409 -2.69 -19.07 7.37
N MET A 410 -3.29 -19.51 8.47
CA MET A 410 -4.74 -19.64 8.59
C MET A 410 -5.46 -18.29 8.46
N LEU A 411 -4.95 -17.22 9.09
CA LEU A 411 -5.51 -15.87 8.95
C LEU A 411 -5.42 -15.37 7.50
N ILE A 412 -4.33 -15.67 6.79
CA ILE A 412 -4.20 -15.34 5.37
C ILE A 412 -5.23 -16.08 4.51
N ILE A 413 -5.50 -17.36 4.81
CA ILE A 413 -6.51 -18.13 4.07
C ILE A 413 -7.92 -17.60 4.39
N LEU A 414 -8.22 -17.35 5.66
CA LEU A 414 -9.54 -16.89 6.12
C LEU A 414 -9.84 -15.43 5.75
N SER A 415 -8.81 -14.64 5.49
CA SER A 415 -8.89 -13.26 5.01
C SER A 415 -9.84 -13.12 3.81
N TRP A 416 -9.78 -14.07 2.87
CA TRP A 416 -10.71 -14.09 1.73
C TRP A 416 -12.15 -14.38 2.18
N GLY A 417 -12.34 -15.31 3.10
CA GLY A 417 -13.65 -15.66 3.64
C GLY A 417 -14.30 -14.48 4.37
N ILE A 418 -13.49 -13.67 5.07
CA ILE A 418 -13.93 -12.42 5.66
C ILE A 418 -14.31 -11.41 4.59
N SER A 419 -13.51 -11.24 3.53
CA SER A 419 -13.88 -10.36 2.40
C SER A 419 -15.19 -10.78 1.72
N HIS A 420 -15.59 -12.04 1.83
CA HIS A 420 -16.83 -12.58 1.30
C HIS A 420 -17.96 -12.72 2.34
N ARG A 421 -17.76 -12.17 3.54
CA ARG A 421 -18.74 -12.11 4.65
C ARG A 421 -19.20 -13.48 5.18
N LEU A 422 -18.29 -14.47 5.18
CA LEU A 422 -18.60 -15.80 5.70
C LEU A 422 -18.62 -15.81 7.24
N GLU A 423 -19.74 -16.25 7.81
CA GLU A 423 -19.93 -16.34 9.27
C GLU A 423 -18.92 -17.27 9.94
N ARG A 424 -18.60 -18.41 9.31
CA ARG A 424 -17.59 -19.33 9.85
C ARG A 424 -16.19 -18.76 9.77
N ALA A 425 -15.87 -18.01 8.70
CA ALA A 425 -14.58 -17.37 8.58
C ALA A 425 -14.39 -16.30 9.66
N TYR A 426 -15.46 -15.59 10.01
CA TYR A 426 -15.48 -14.65 11.12
C TYR A 426 -15.08 -15.32 12.45
N TRP A 427 -15.81 -16.36 12.86
CA TRP A 427 -15.54 -17.02 14.15
C TRP A 427 -14.16 -17.68 14.19
N SER A 428 -13.75 -18.34 13.10
CA SER A 428 -12.41 -18.91 13.00
C SER A 428 -11.33 -17.84 13.12
N SER A 429 -11.49 -16.69 12.46
CA SER A 429 -10.54 -15.59 12.57
C SER A 429 -10.53 -14.93 13.94
N VAL A 430 -11.67 -14.81 14.62
CA VAL A 430 -11.72 -14.32 16.01
C VAL A 430 -10.90 -15.23 16.92
N ILE A 431 -11.10 -16.54 16.86
CA ILE A 431 -10.34 -17.52 17.65
C ILE A 431 -8.84 -17.44 17.33
N LEU A 432 -8.50 -17.35 16.05
CA LEU A 432 -7.11 -17.28 15.60
C LEU A 432 -6.44 -15.95 15.96
N LEU A 433 -7.14 -14.82 15.95
CA LEU A 433 -6.59 -13.53 16.37
C LEU A 433 -6.32 -13.50 17.89
N VAL A 434 -7.25 -14.04 18.70
CA VAL A 434 -7.04 -14.21 20.14
C VAL A 434 -5.85 -15.14 20.40
N SER A 435 -5.83 -16.30 19.76
CA SER A 435 -4.74 -17.28 19.90
C SER A 435 -3.41 -16.70 19.43
N GLY A 436 -3.40 -15.98 18.31
CA GLY A 436 -2.24 -15.30 17.76
C GLY A 436 -1.68 -14.26 18.73
N ALA A 437 -2.53 -13.43 19.34
CA ALA A 437 -2.12 -12.45 20.34
C ALA A 437 -1.50 -13.12 21.60
N VAL A 438 -2.06 -14.25 22.04
CA VAL A 438 -1.50 -15.05 23.15
C VAL A 438 -0.14 -15.65 22.76
N PHE A 439 -0.01 -16.21 21.55
CA PHE A 439 1.24 -16.81 21.10
C PHE A 439 2.35 -15.79 20.84
N THR A 440 2.03 -14.59 20.35
CA THR A 440 3.02 -13.50 20.23
C THR A 440 3.51 -13.05 21.60
N PHE A 441 2.60 -12.98 22.58
CA PHE A 441 2.97 -12.67 23.96
C PHE A 441 3.89 -13.74 24.57
N ALA A 442 3.48 -15.01 24.45
CA ALA A 442 4.20 -16.17 24.98
C ALA A 442 5.57 -16.40 24.34
N LYS A 443 5.74 -16.05 23.06
CA LYS A 443 6.96 -16.32 22.31
C LYS A 443 8.11 -15.37 22.69
N ALA A 444 7.84 -14.08 22.93
CA ALA A 444 8.91 -13.11 23.16
C ALA A 444 8.50 -11.78 23.83
N PHE A 445 7.32 -11.68 24.46
CA PHE A 445 6.76 -10.40 24.96
C PHE A 445 6.62 -9.33 23.86
N ASP A 446 6.03 -9.74 22.75
CA ASP A 446 5.84 -8.93 21.55
C ASP A 446 4.53 -8.14 21.63
N PHE A 447 4.56 -7.09 22.45
CA PHE A 447 3.40 -6.22 22.70
C PHE A 447 2.92 -5.50 21.45
N GLU A 448 3.81 -5.18 20.51
CA GLU A 448 3.47 -4.47 19.26
C GLU A 448 2.60 -5.35 18.34
N GLU A 449 3.04 -6.59 18.10
CA GLU A 449 2.30 -7.56 17.30
C GLU A 449 0.97 -7.96 17.97
N ALA A 450 0.98 -8.17 19.29
CA ALA A 450 -0.22 -8.50 20.05
C ALA A 450 -1.25 -7.36 20.00
N LEU A 451 -0.80 -6.10 20.18
CA LEU A 451 -1.67 -4.93 20.11
C LEU A 451 -2.29 -4.78 18.72
N PHE A 452 -1.52 -4.99 17.66
CA PHE A 452 -2.06 -4.96 16.30
C PHE A 452 -3.15 -6.02 16.09
N LEU A 453 -2.93 -7.26 16.52
CA LEU A 453 -3.93 -8.32 16.41
C LEU A 453 -5.18 -8.03 17.24
N LEU A 454 -5.03 -7.44 18.43
CA LEU A 454 -6.14 -7.01 19.27
C LEU A 454 -6.95 -5.88 18.61
N ILE A 455 -6.30 -4.91 17.96
CA ILE A 455 -7.00 -3.87 17.19
C ILE A 455 -7.82 -4.52 16.06
N VAL A 456 -7.21 -5.42 15.29
CA VAL A 456 -7.91 -6.14 14.22
C VAL A 456 -9.08 -6.95 14.77
N LEU A 457 -8.89 -7.61 15.93
CA LEU A 457 -9.94 -8.36 16.64
C LEU A 457 -11.12 -7.47 17.04
N VAL A 458 -10.87 -6.31 17.65
CA VAL A 458 -11.91 -5.37 18.06
C VAL A 458 -12.69 -4.85 16.84
N LEU A 459 -12.00 -4.55 15.74
CA LEU A 459 -12.66 -4.12 14.50
C LEU A 459 -13.53 -5.22 13.90
N LEU A 460 -13.02 -6.45 13.87
CA LEU A 460 -13.79 -7.63 13.48
C LEU A 460 -15.03 -7.75 14.37
N TRP A 461 -14.86 -7.65 15.70
CA TRP A 461 -15.94 -7.80 16.66
C TRP A 461 -17.05 -6.75 16.50
N ILE A 462 -16.70 -5.47 16.32
CA ILE A 462 -17.66 -4.40 16.03
C ILE A 462 -18.42 -4.67 14.73
N SER A 463 -17.74 -5.23 13.73
CA SER A 463 -18.31 -5.59 12.43
C SER A 463 -19.01 -6.95 12.38
N ARG A 464 -19.23 -7.64 13.51
CA ARG A 464 -19.83 -8.99 13.56
C ARG A 464 -21.09 -9.15 12.73
N GLY A 465 -21.89 -8.08 12.64
CA GLY A 465 -23.12 -8.10 11.88
C GLY A 465 -22.91 -8.19 10.37
N GLU A 466 -21.73 -7.92 9.80
CA GLU A 466 -21.53 -8.00 8.35
C GLU A 466 -21.47 -9.44 7.83
N PHE A 467 -21.21 -10.41 8.71
CA PHE A 467 -20.93 -11.81 8.38
C PHE A 467 -22.16 -12.70 8.50
N HIS A 468 -23.09 -12.53 7.57
CA HIS A 468 -24.35 -13.30 7.55
C HIS A 468 -24.38 -14.40 6.48
N ARG A 469 -23.38 -14.46 5.58
CA ARG A 469 -23.38 -15.46 4.52
C ARG A 469 -22.89 -16.80 5.08
N SER A 470 -23.77 -17.79 5.08
CA SER A 470 -23.43 -19.15 5.55
C SER A 470 -22.53 -19.91 4.56
N ALA A 471 -22.57 -19.56 3.27
CA ALA A 471 -21.70 -20.16 2.26
C ALA A 471 -21.58 -19.34 0.96
N VAL A 472 -20.42 -19.45 0.31
CA VAL A 472 -20.16 -18.96 -1.05
C VAL A 472 -19.75 -20.15 -1.91
N ARG A 473 -20.18 -20.19 -3.17
CA ARG A 473 -19.78 -21.23 -4.11
C ARG A 473 -18.32 -21.03 -4.48
N ILE A 474 -17.46 -21.92 -3.99
CA ILE A 474 -16.01 -21.86 -4.24
C ILE A 474 -15.74 -22.34 -5.67
N THR A 475 -15.16 -21.48 -6.50
CA THR A 475 -14.73 -21.84 -7.86
C THR A 475 -13.31 -22.38 -7.83
N ARG A 476 -12.94 -23.26 -8.77
CA ARG A 476 -11.54 -23.71 -8.94
C ARG A 476 -10.55 -22.54 -9.08
N ARG A 477 -10.98 -21.42 -9.66
CA ARG A 477 -10.17 -20.19 -9.78
C ARG A 477 -9.90 -19.53 -8.42
N ASP A 478 -10.87 -19.56 -7.50
CA ASP A 478 -10.72 -18.96 -6.17
C ASP A 478 -9.73 -19.75 -5.33
N VAL A 479 -9.84 -21.09 -5.37
CA VAL A 479 -8.87 -22.00 -4.71
C VAL A 479 -7.47 -21.80 -5.28
N ALA A 480 -7.34 -21.68 -6.60
CA ALA A 480 -6.06 -21.42 -7.26
C ALA A 480 -5.46 -20.06 -6.85
N ALA A 481 -6.28 -19.02 -6.72
CA ALA A 481 -5.84 -17.71 -6.25
C ALA A 481 -5.36 -17.76 -4.78
N TRP A 482 -6.05 -18.51 -3.90
CA TRP A 482 -5.59 -18.69 -2.52
C TRP A 482 -4.29 -19.49 -2.45
N GLY A 483 -4.20 -20.57 -3.22
CA GLY A 483 -2.99 -21.37 -3.36
C GLY A 483 -1.81 -20.50 -3.78
N LEU A 484 -2.00 -19.69 -4.82
CA LEU A 484 -0.96 -18.76 -5.28
C LEU A 484 -0.60 -17.72 -4.22
N SER A 485 -1.57 -17.15 -3.51
CA SER A 485 -1.31 -16.14 -2.47
C SER A 485 -0.53 -16.71 -1.28
N THR A 486 -0.92 -17.89 -0.78
CA THR A 486 -0.26 -18.58 0.34
C THR A 486 1.12 -19.11 -0.06
N LEU A 487 1.28 -19.61 -1.29
CA LEU A 487 2.58 -19.97 -1.85
C LEU A 487 3.49 -18.74 -1.98
N THR A 488 2.97 -17.61 -2.44
CA THR A 488 3.74 -16.36 -2.54
C THR A 488 4.25 -15.94 -1.16
N VAL A 489 3.37 -15.96 -0.15
CA VAL A 489 3.74 -15.61 1.22
C VAL A 489 4.72 -16.61 1.81
N LEU A 490 4.57 -17.92 1.52
CA LEU A 490 5.53 -18.94 1.92
C LEU A 490 6.91 -18.68 1.31
N LEU A 491 7.00 -18.34 0.02
CA LEU A 491 8.26 -18.01 -0.64
C LEU A 491 8.90 -16.76 -0.03
N VAL A 492 8.12 -15.75 0.31
CA VAL A 492 8.61 -14.56 1.04
C VAL A 492 9.13 -14.95 2.41
N TYR A 493 8.39 -15.77 3.17
CA TYR A 493 8.79 -16.27 4.49
C TYR A 493 10.12 -17.04 4.41
N ILE A 494 10.23 -18.00 3.48
CA ILE A 494 11.43 -18.80 3.28
C ILE A 494 12.59 -17.91 2.82
N GLY A 495 12.34 -16.96 1.92
CA GLY A 495 13.36 -16.01 1.46
C GLY A 495 13.95 -15.20 2.61
N ILE A 496 13.11 -14.73 3.54
CA ILE A 496 13.55 -14.03 4.74
C ILE A 496 14.30 -15.01 5.69
N ALA A 497 13.71 -16.16 6.00
CA ALA A 497 14.32 -17.12 6.91
C ALA A 497 15.70 -17.63 6.41
N THR A 498 15.84 -17.88 5.11
CA THR A 498 17.09 -18.37 4.50
C THR A 498 18.11 -17.26 4.20
N GLY A 499 17.68 -16.05 3.88
CA GLY A 499 18.56 -14.93 3.55
C GLY A 499 19.11 -14.21 4.79
N THR A 500 18.33 -14.16 5.87
CA THR A 500 18.61 -13.36 7.06
C THR A 500 19.36 -14.17 8.13
N VAL A 501 19.09 -15.49 8.28
CA VAL A 501 19.68 -16.34 9.33
C VAL A 501 21.19 -16.61 9.17
N PRO A 502 21.72 -17.00 7.98
CA PRO A 502 23.15 -17.33 7.85
C PRO A 502 24.08 -16.12 7.99
N ARG A 503 23.58 -14.91 7.67
CA ARG A 503 24.36 -13.67 7.65
C ARG A 503 24.54 -13.06 9.04
N ILE A 504 23.51 -13.10 9.90
CA ILE A 504 23.56 -12.58 11.29
C ILE A 504 24.60 -13.31 12.14
N PHE A 505 24.78 -14.61 11.89
CA PHE A 505 25.46 -15.49 12.83
C PHE A 505 26.81 -16.01 12.34
N HIS A 506 27.36 -15.42 11.27
CA HIS A 506 28.67 -15.81 10.75
C HIS A 506 29.82 -15.54 11.73
N HIS A 507 29.61 -14.66 12.71
CA HIS A 507 30.57 -14.31 13.77
C HIS A 507 30.44 -15.15 15.05
N LEU A 508 29.44 -16.04 15.15
CA LEU A 508 29.28 -16.91 16.32
C LEU A 508 30.07 -18.23 16.17
N PRO A 509 30.58 -18.81 17.27
CA PRO A 509 31.22 -20.12 17.27
C PRO A 509 30.34 -21.20 16.59
N PRO A 510 30.95 -22.18 15.89
CA PRO A 510 30.21 -23.20 15.13
C PRO A 510 29.22 -24.02 15.97
N GLU A 511 29.47 -24.17 17.27
CA GLU A 511 28.61 -24.88 18.23
C GLU A 511 27.24 -24.21 18.45
N ILE A 512 27.19 -22.88 18.53
CA ILE A 512 25.93 -22.12 18.65
C ILE A 512 25.19 -22.08 17.31
N ARG A 513 25.95 -22.04 16.20
CA ARG A 513 25.43 -22.12 14.83
C ARG A 513 24.73 -23.46 14.54
N ALA A 514 25.19 -24.54 15.19
CA ALA A 514 24.59 -25.87 15.12
C ALA A 514 23.36 -26.06 16.05
N SER A 515 23.04 -25.09 16.90
CA SER A 515 21.83 -25.16 17.73
C SER A 515 20.57 -25.18 16.86
N SER A 516 19.60 -26.02 17.24
CA SER A 516 18.42 -26.37 16.42
C SER A 516 17.57 -25.17 15.96
N TRP A 517 17.73 -23.99 16.57
CA TRP A 517 16.98 -22.76 16.29
C TRP A 517 17.51 -21.95 15.11
N MET A 518 18.77 -22.15 14.70
CA MET A 518 19.44 -21.32 13.67
C MET A 518 19.59 -22.03 12.33
N ASN A 519 19.04 -23.24 12.17
CA ASN A 519 19.13 -23.96 10.92
C ASN A 519 18.05 -23.46 9.92
N PRO A 520 18.41 -22.79 8.82
CA PRO A 520 17.44 -22.24 7.85
C PRO A 520 16.56 -23.33 7.23
N THR A 521 17.09 -24.55 7.11
CA THR A 521 16.35 -25.69 6.59
C THR A 521 15.17 -26.08 7.50
N ARG A 522 15.32 -25.95 8.84
CA ARG A 522 14.23 -26.23 9.79
C ARG A 522 13.14 -25.16 9.76
N HIS A 523 13.48 -23.88 9.56
CA HIS A 523 12.48 -22.81 9.35
C HIS A 523 11.70 -23.01 8.05
N ALA A 524 12.36 -23.45 6.99
CA ALA A 524 11.68 -23.81 5.75
C ALA A 524 10.76 -25.03 5.92
N ILE A 525 11.24 -26.09 6.59
CA ILE A 525 10.44 -27.29 6.88
C ILE A 525 9.24 -26.96 7.76
N THR A 526 9.42 -26.16 8.82
CA THR A 526 8.32 -25.76 9.71
C THR A 526 7.29 -24.89 8.98
N ALA A 527 7.71 -23.98 8.09
CA ALA A 527 6.78 -23.19 7.29
C ALA A 527 6.00 -24.02 6.27
N VAL A 528 6.66 -24.96 5.59
CA VAL A 528 6.01 -25.89 4.65
C VAL A 528 5.04 -26.80 5.40
N ALA A 529 5.45 -27.34 6.55
CA ALA A 529 4.60 -28.17 7.41
C ALA A 529 3.41 -27.36 7.94
N ALA A 530 3.63 -26.14 8.45
CA ALA A 530 2.57 -25.26 8.93
C ALA A 530 1.58 -24.87 7.82
N LEU A 531 2.06 -24.63 6.60
CA LEU A 531 1.19 -24.38 5.45
C LEU A 531 0.36 -25.62 5.10
N ALA A 532 0.98 -26.81 5.07
CA ALA A 532 0.28 -28.06 4.81
C ALA A 532 -0.80 -28.33 5.87
N VAL A 533 -0.46 -28.15 7.16
CA VAL A 533 -1.41 -28.25 8.28
C VAL A 533 -2.53 -27.22 8.13
N SER A 534 -2.22 -25.97 7.77
CA SER A 534 -3.23 -24.92 7.57
C SER A 534 -4.21 -25.27 6.45
N TRP A 535 -3.71 -25.76 5.31
CA TRP A 535 -4.54 -26.21 4.19
C TRP A 535 -5.37 -27.45 4.55
N PHE A 536 -4.81 -28.37 5.34
CA PHE A 536 -5.54 -29.53 5.85
C PHE A 536 -6.66 -29.12 6.82
N LEU A 537 -6.39 -28.22 7.77
CA LEU A 537 -7.40 -27.71 8.70
C LEU A 537 -8.51 -26.96 7.96
N VAL A 538 -8.15 -26.14 6.96
CA VAL A 538 -9.13 -25.42 6.14
C VAL A 538 -9.95 -26.39 5.28
N SER A 539 -9.34 -27.40 4.68
CA SER A 539 -10.08 -28.41 3.91
C SER A 539 -11.02 -29.21 4.80
N LEU A 540 -10.59 -29.57 6.01
CA LEU A 540 -11.42 -30.21 7.03
C LEU A 540 -12.61 -29.32 7.43
N LEU A 541 -12.37 -28.03 7.68
CA LEU A 541 -13.43 -27.05 7.98
C LEU A 541 -14.43 -26.88 6.83
N LEU A 542 -13.98 -27.04 5.57
CA LEU A 542 -14.81 -27.00 4.38
C LEU A 542 -15.57 -28.31 4.14
N ILE A 543 -15.00 -29.46 4.50
CA ILE A 543 -15.57 -30.82 4.32
C ILE A 543 -16.57 -31.16 5.44
N LEU A 544 -16.27 -30.84 6.70
CA LEU A 544 -17.16 -31.00 7.87
C LEU A 544 -18.38 -30.07 7.82
N ARG A 545 -18.55 -29.35 6.71
CA ARG A 545 -19.75 -28.59 6.42
C ARG A 545 -20.95 -29.53 6.33
N LYS A 546 -21.80 -29.53 7.37
CA LYS A 546 -23.22 -29.88 7.21
C LYS A 546 -23.76 -29.05 6.03
N ARG A 547 -24.27 -29.75 5.02
CA ARG A 547 -24.79 -29.17 3.78
C ARG A 547 -25.95 -28.24 4.05
#